data_AF-A0A945UF97-F1
#
_entry.id   AF-A0A945UF97-F1
#
_cell.length_a   1.000
_cell.length_b   1.000
_cell.length_c   1.000
_cell.angle_alpha   90.00
_cell.angle_beta   90.00
_cell.angle_gamma   90.00
#
_symmetry.space_group_name_H-M   'P 1'
#
loop_
_entity.id
_entity.type
_entity.pdbx_description
1 polymer ?
#
loop_
_entity_poly.entity_id
_entity_poly.type
_entity_poly.pdbx_seq_one_letter_code
_entity_poly.pdbx_strand_id
1 'polypeptide(L)'
;MPVSSQHIHNVLRDTRIADQPGRQALQGLPADLVSAWFKLPLREAAVLVPLMHRPEGLTVLLTRRTEHVRDHAGQISFPGGGREAHDDTLESTALRESQEEIGLSASAVNVIGYLDPHPVITGFAVLPVVGMVESPPQLIAHPGEVAEIFEVPLSFLLQPENGAEHTRYRSGVGLPTYEYVYNGYRIWGATAQIIKTFITKIS
;
A
#
# COMPACT_ATOMS: atom_id res chain seq x y z
N MET A 1 -4.55 5.64 23.53
CA MET A 1 -3.17 5.16 23.80
C MET A 1 -2.44 5.10 22.47
N PRO A 2 -1.16 5.48 22.38
CA PRO A 2 -0.41 5.31 21.13
C PRO A 2 -0.39 3.83 20.76
N VAL A 3 -0.64 3.52 19.48
CA VAL A 3 -0.58 2.15 18.96
C VAL A 3 0.88 1.68 19.01
N SER A 4 1.15 0.61 19.77
CA SER A 4 2.52 0.08 19.91
C SER A 4 2.86 -0.89 18.78
N SER A 5 4.15 -1.04 18.46
CA SER A 5 4.64 -2.04 17.50
C SER A 5 4.20 -3.46 17.88
N GLN A 6 4.21 -3.79 19.18
CA GLN A 6 3.74 -5.08 19.69
C GLN A 6 2.26 -5.32 19.41
N HIS A 7 1.41 -4.29 19.53
CA HIS A 7 -0.01 -4.40 19.21
C HIS A 7 -0.20 -4.70 17.72
N ILE A 8 0.48 -3.95 16.85
CA ILE A 8 0.41 -4.15 15.39
C ILE A 8 0.83 -5.57 15.03
N HIS A 9 1.94 -6.05 15.60
CA HIS A 9 2.40 -7.42 15.40
C HIS A 9 1.34 -8.44 15.84
N ASN A 10 0.72 -8.24 17.02
CA ASN A 10 -0.30 -9.16 17.53
C ASN A 10 -1.55 -9.21 16.63
N VAL A 11 -1.96 -8.07 16.08
CA VAL A 11 -3.09 -7.98 15.15
C VAL A 11 -2.81 -8.70 13.83
N LEU A 12 -1.55 -8.70 13.37
CA LEU A 12 -1.18 -9.18 12.04
C LEU A 12 -0.58 -10.59 12.01
N ARG A 13 -0.07 -11.14 13.12
CA ARG A 13 0.68 -12.41 13.18
C ARG A 13 -0.01 -13.64 12.54
N ASP A 14 -1.34 -13.67 12.56
CA ASP A 14 -2.13 -14.82 12.10
C ASP A 14 -2.69 -14.61 10.68
N THR A 15 -2.36 -13.48 10.04
CA THR A 15 -2.75 -13.21 8.65
C THR A 15 -1.98 -14.08 7.67
N ARG A 16 -2.59 -14.36 6.51
CA ARG A 16 -2.03 -15.23 5.47
C ARG A 16 -2.27 -14.61 4.10
N ILE A 17 -1.40 -14.94 3.16
CA ILE A 17 -1.60 -14.59 1.75
C ILE A 17 -2.79 -15.39 1.21
N ALA A 18 -3.65 -14.73 0.46
CA ALA A 18 -4.79 -15.35 -0.21
C ALA A 18 -4.36 -16.39 -1.24
N ASP A 19 -5.02 -17.54 -1.30
CA ASP A 19 -4.81 -18.53 -2.38
C ASP A 19 -5.24 -17.98 -3.76
N GLN A 20 -6.23 -17.08 -3.77
CA GLN A 20 -6.76 -16.44 -4.99
C GLN A 20 -6.96 -14.94 -4.78
N PRO A 21 -5.87 -14.14 -4.80
CA PRO A 21 -5.91 -12.72 -4.49
C PRO A 21 -6.90 -11.93 -5.36
N GLY A 22 -6.98 -12.28 -6.65
CA GLY A 22 -7.92 -11.65 -7.59
C GLY A 22 -9.40 -11.86 -7.23
N ARG A 23 -9.78 -13.04 -6.72
CA ARG A 23 -11.16 -13.30 -6.31
C ARG A 23 -11.47 -12.66 -4.96
N GLN A 24 -10.54 -12.75 -4.02
CA GLN A 24 -10.71 -12.13 -2.70
C GLN A 24 -10.79 -10.61 -2.80
N ALA A 25 -10.00 -9.97 -3.66
CA ALA A 25 -10.03 -8.52 -3.86
C ALA A 25 -11.40 -7.99 -4.31
N LEU A 26 -12.18 -8.81 -5.03
CA LEU A 26 -13.51 -8.44 -5.51
C LEU A 26 -14.64 -8.90 -4.57
N GLN A 27 -14.31 -9.64 -3.50
CA GLN A 27 -15.30 -10.20 -2.60
C GLN A 27 -16.10 -9.11 -1.89
N GLY A 28 -17.42 -9.22 -1.90
CA GLY A 28 -18.31 -8.26 -1.27
C GLY A 28 -18.57 -6.99 -2.08
N LEU A 29 -17.92 -6.81 -3.24
CA LEU A 29 -18.22 -5.70 -4.14
C LEU A 29 -19.46 -5.99 -5.01
N PRO A 30 -20.36 -5.01 -5.22
CA PRO A 30 -21.47 -5.13 -6.15
C PRO A 30 -21.00 -5.44 -7.57
N ALA A 31 -21.70 -6.33 -8.28
CA ALA A 31 -21.29 -6.79 -9.61
C ALA A 31 -21.27 -5.67 -10.67
N ASP A 32 -22.20 -4.73 -10.58
CA ASP A 32 -22.26 -3.54 -11.43
C ASP A 32 -21.04 -2.62 -11.19
N LEU A 33 -20.67 -2.42 -9.92
CA LEU A 33 -19.43 -1.71 -9.56
C LEU A 33 -18.21 -2.42 -10.14
N VAL A 34 -18.12 -3.74 -9.99
CA VAL A 34 -16.98 -4.50 -10.51
C VAL A 34 -16.84 -4.31 -12.02
N SER A 35 -17.94 -4.48 -12.75
CA SER A 35 -17.97 -4.36 -14.21
C SER A 35 -17.68 -2.94 -14.72
N ALA A 36 -18.09 -1.91 -13.97
CA ALA A 36 -17.91 -0.52 -14.36
C ALA A 36 -16.48 -0.01 -14.11
N TRP A 37 -15.81 -0.52 -13.08
CA TRP A 37 -14.57 0.07 -12.57
C TRP A 37 -13.32 -0.75 -12.81
N PHE A 38 -13.38 -2.08 -12.78
CA PHE A 38 -12.19 -2.93 -12.79
C PHE A 38 -12.00 -3.65 -14.12
N LYS A 39 -10.76 -3.65 -14.60
CA LYS A 39 -10.34 -4.47 -15.74
C LYS A 39 -10.08 -5.90 -15.26
N LEU A 40 -10.88 -6.84 -15.72
CA LEU A 40 -10.77 -8.27 -15.38
C LEU A 40 -10.04 -9.09 -16.47
N PRO A 41 -9.41 -10.24 -16.13
CA PRO A 41 -9.15 -10.71 -14.77
C PRO A 41 -8.09 -9.83 -14.07
N LEU A 42 -8.16 -9.77 -12.74
CA LEU A 42 -7.14 -9.05 -11.96
C LEU A 42 -5.82 -9.81 -12.00
N ARG A 43 -4.74 -9.11 -12.35
CA ARG A 43 -3.37 -9.58 -12.24
C ARG A 43 -2.87 -9.46 -10.80
N GLU A 44 -1.95 -10.31 -10.39
CA GLU A 44 -1.37 -10.22 -9.05
C GLU A 44 -0.30 -9.12 -9.00
N ALA A 45 -0.32 -8.37 -7.91
CA ALA A 45 0.68 -7.37 -7.56
C ALA A 45 0.85 -7.35 -6.04
N ALA A 46 1.95 -6.81 -5.56
CA ALA A 46 2.18 -6.64 -4.14
C ALA A 46 2.90 -5.33 -3.86
N VAL A 47 2.57 -4.74 -2.72
CA VAL A 47 3.23 -3.54 -2.20
C VAL A 47 3.70 -3.78 -0.79
N LEU A 48 4.83 -3.18 -0.43
CA LEU A 48 5.27 -3.13 0.95
C LEU A 48 4.60 -1.93 1.64
N VAL A 49 4.04 -2.15 2.82
CA VAL A 49 3.61 -1.14 3.78
C VAL A 49 4.70 -1.06 4.87
N PRO A 50 5.79 -0.31 4.62
CA PRO A 50 6.91 -0.23 5.55
C PRO A 50 6.57 0.70 6.73
N LEU A 51 6.66 0.15 7.94
CA LEU A 51 6.60 0.87 9.20
C LEU A 51 8.02 1.14 9.69
N MET A 52 8.43 2.41 9.70
CA MET A 52 9.77 2.80 10.11
C MET A 52 9.77 3.15 11.59
N HIS A 53 10.70 2.58 12.35
CA HIS A 53 10.96 3.03 13.70
C HIS A 53 11.70 4.37 13.67
N ARG A 54 11.09 5.41 14.26
CA ARG A 54 11.70 6.73 14.47
C ARG A 54 11.64 7.10 15.96
N PRO A 55 12.54 7.98 16.44
CA PRO A 55 12.52 8.44 17.83
C PRO A 55 11.17 9.00 18.29
N GLU A 56 10.44 9.66 17.39
CA GLU A 56 9.12 10.28 17.60
C GLU A 56 7.93 9.30 17.44
N GLY A 57 8.19 8.06 17.05
CA GLY A 57 7.17 7.02 16.85
C GLY A 57 7.27 6.33 15.48
N LEU A 58 6.30 5.48 15.18
CA LEU A 58 6.24 4.82 13.88
C LEU A 58 5.84 5.81 12.77
N THR A 59 6.48 5.68 11.63
CA THR A 59 6.09 6.36 10.39
C THR A 59 5.81 5.34 9.30
N VAL A 60 5.06 5.74 8.28
CA VAL A 60 4.78 4.95 7.08
C VAL A 60 5.57 5.55 5.94
N LEU A 61 6.48 4.77 5.34
CA LEU A 61 7.25 5.22 4.18
C LEU A 61 6.43 5.08 2.89
N LEU A 62 6.47 6.12 2.06
CA LEU A 62 5.80 6.24 0.77
C LEU A 62 6.78 6.77 -0.29
N THR A 63 6.43 6.55 -1.54
CA THR A 63 7.16 7.05 -2.70
C THR A 63 6.29 8.00 -3.50
N ARG A 64 6.91 8.98 -4.16
CA ARG A 64 6.30 9.76 -5.24
C ARG A 64 6.92 9.32 -6.55
N ARG A 65 6.09 8.86 -7.49
CA ARG A 65 6.55 8.43 -8.81
C ARG A 65 7.06 9.62 -9.63
N THR A 66 8.04 9.39 -10.51
CA THR A 66 8.48 10.44 -11.44
C THR A 66 7.36 10.84 -12.40
N GLU A 67 7.45 12.04 -12.96
CA GLU A 67 6.50 12.55 -13.97
C GLU A 67 6.62 11.81 -15.32
N HIS A 68 7.69 11.03 -15.52
CA HIS A 68 8.02 10.38 -16.78
C HIS A 68 7.56 8.92 -16.87
N VAL A 69 7.04 8.35 -15.79
CA VAL A 69 6.51 6.99 -15.82
C VAL A 69 5.21 6.96 -16.63
N ARG A 70 5.08 5.97 -17.53
CA ARG A 70 3.92 5.85 -18.44
C ARG A 70 2.58 5.77 -17.71
N ASP A 71 2.58 5.13 -16.54
CA ASP A 71 1.40 4.97 -15.70
C ASP A 71 1.62 5.70 -14.36
N HIS A 72 0.58 6.40 -13.90
CA HIS A 72 0.52 7.01 -12.56
C HIS A 72 1.61 8.07 -12.26
N ALA A 73 2.02 8.85 -13.26
CA ALA A 73 2.96 9.96 -13.11
C ALA A 73 2.60 10.88 -11.92
N GLY A 74 3.60 11.17 -11.09
CA GLY A 74 3.47 12.05 -9.91
C GLY A 74 2.62 11.49 -8.75
N GLN A 75 2.05 10.29 -8.87
CA GLN A 75 1.21 9.71 -7.82
C GLN A 75 2.04 9.20 -6.64
N ILE A 76 1.39 9.21 -5.48
CA ILE A 76 1.95 8.69 -4.24
C ILE A 76 1.53 7.24 -4.06
N SER A 77 2.50 6.37 -3.86
CA SER A 77 2.30 4.95 -3.68
C SER A 77 3.16 4.38 -2.58
N PHE A 78 2.80 3.18 -2.14
CA PHE A 78 3.75 2.29 -1.50
C PHE A 78 4.76 1.79 -2.55
N PRO A 79 5.99 1.44 -2.14
CA PRO A 79 6.90 0.73 -3.03
C PRO A 79 6.34 -0.67 -3.35
N GLY A 80 6.41 -1.07 -4.62
CA GLY A 80 5.81 -2.31 -5.07
C GLY A 80 5.41 -2.33 -6.53
N GLY A 81 4.97 -3.50 -7.00
CA GLY A 81 4.75 -3.74 -8.41
C GLY A 81 4.01 -5.04 -8.72
N GLY A 82 3.95 -5.35 -10.00
CA GLY A 82 3.31 -6.56 -10.50
C GLY A 82 4.15 -7.80 -10.21
N ARG A 83 3.50 -8.93 -9.95
CA ARG A 83 4.21 -10.20 -9.79
C ARG A 83 4.87 -10.62 -11.11
N GLU A 84 6.13 -11.03 -11.02
CA GLU A 84 6.87 -11.62 -12.13
C GLU A 84 6.95 -13.15 -12.04
N ALA A 85 7.28 -13.81 -13.16
CA ALA A 85 7.35 -15.27 -13.22
C ALA A 85 8.43 -15.88 -12.31
N HIS A 86 9.42 -15.09 -11.92
CA HIS A 86 10.49 -15.49 -11.02
C HIS A 86 10.20 -15.19 -9.54
N ASP A 87 9.06 -14.56 -9.23
CA ASP A 87 8.65 -14.30 -7.86
C ASP A 87 7.96 -15.55 -7.28
N ASP A 88 8.61 -16.19 -6.30
CA ASP A 88 8.10 -17.36 -5.60
C ASP A 88 6.77 -17.06 -4.88
N THR A 89 6.64 -15.87 -4.30
CA THR A 89 5.46 -15.41 -3.56
C THR A 89 5.17 -13.93 -3.82
N LEU A 90 3.98 -13.47 -3.43
CA LEU A 90 3.67 -12.03 -3.45
C LEU A 90 4.46 -11.23 -2.42
N GLU A 91 4.90 -11.88 -1.33
CA GLU A 91 5.82 -11.24 -0.39
C GLU A 91 7.17 -10.97 -1.06
N SER A 92 7.73 -11.96 -1.77
CA SER A 92 8.99 -11.75 -2.50
C SER A 92 8.84 -10.68 -3.59
N THR A 93 7.68 -10.56 -4.24
CA THR A 93 7.39 -9.45 -5.16
C THR A 93 7.50 -8.10 -4.44
N ALA A 94 6.81 -7.90 -3.31
CA ALA A 94 6.85 -6.63 -2.58
C ALA A 94 8.27 -6.26 -2.12
N LEU A 95 9.05 -7.25 -1.66
CA LEU A 95 10.42 -7.06 -1.19
C LEU A 95 11.38 -6.75 -2.35
N ARG A 96 11.27 -7.47 -3.47
CA ARG A 96 12.08 -7.23 -4.68
C ARG A 96 11.84 -5.82 -5.21
N GLU A 97 10.57 -5.46 -5.43
CA GLU A 97 10.18 -4.15 -5.93
C GLU A 97 10.61 -3.03 -4.99
N SER A 98 10.50 -3.22 -3.67
CA SER A 98 11.02 -2.25 -2.69
C SER A 98 12.54 -2.09 -2.76
N GLN A 99 13.26 -3.17 -3.03
CA GLN A 99 14.70 -3.09 -3.23
C GLN A 99 15.06 -2.36 -4.54
N GLU A 100 14.33 -2.61 -5.62
CA GLU A 100 14.54 -1.99 -6.93
C GLU A 100 14.18 -0.50 -6.94
N GLU A 101 13.02 -0.12 -6.40
CA GLU A 101 12.51 1.26 -6.44
C GLU A 101 13.20 2.19 -5.44
N ILE A 102 13.52 1.70 -4.23
CA ILE A 102 14.00 2.53 -3.12
C ILE A 102 15.27 2.01 -2.41
N GLY A 103 15.88 0.92 -2.89
CA GLY A 103 17.08 0.34 -2.29
C GLY A 103 16.84 -0.35 -0.95
N LEU A 104 15.59 -0.56 -0.53
CA LEU A 104 15.26 -1.18 0.75
C LEU A 104 15.51 -2.69 0.67
N SER A 105 16.62 -3.14 1.26
CA SER A 105 16.98 -4.56 1.30
C SER A 105 15.95 -5.39 2.06
N ALA A 106 15.60 -6.56 1.51
CA ALA A 106 14.70 -7.51 2.16
C ALA A 106 15.15 -7.90 3.59
N SER A 107 16.47 -7.98 3.86
CA SER A 107 16.97 -8.32 5.20
C SER A 107 16.78 -7.22 6.24
N ALA A 108 16.47 -5.99 5.81
CA ALA A 108 16.15 -4.88 6.71
C ALA A 108 14.65 -4.85 7.10
N VAL A 109 13.83 -5.68 6.46
CA VAL A 109 12.37 -5.71 6.64
C VAL A 109 11.99 -6.96 7.41
N ASN A 110 11.42 -6.78 8.60
CA ASN A 110 10.74 -7.86 9.32
C ASN A 110 9.26 -7.87 8.89
N VAL A 111 8.85 -8.82 8.05
CA VAL A 111 7.44 -8.95 7.65
C VAL A 111 6.61 -9.42 8.84
N ILE A 112 5.60 -8.64 9.22
CA ILE A 112 4.76 -8.88 10.41
C ILE A 112 3.33 -9.31 10.07
N GLY A 113 2.97 -9.30 8.79
CA GLY A 113 1.72 -9.87 8.26
C GLY A 113 1.21 -9.14 7.03
N TYR A 114 -0.06 -9.40 6.69
CA TYR A 114 -0.68 -9.00 5.44
C TYR A 114 -2.05 -8.36 5.66
N LEU A 115 -2.44 -7.49 4.73
CA LEU A 115 -3.82 -7.02 4.59
C LEU A 115 -4.54 -7.82 3.49
N ASP A 116 -5.86 -7.66 3.43
CA ASP A 116 -6.63 -8.24 2.33
C ASP A 116 -6.23 -7.62 0.98
N PRO A 117 -6.18 -8.41 -0.11
CA PRO A 117 -5.89 -7.90 -1.43
C PRO A 117 -6.85 -6.77 -1.83
N HIS A 118 -6.31 -5.68 -2.37
CA HIS A 118 -7.07 -4.51 -2.80
C HIS A 118 -7.17 -4.47 -4.32
N PRO A 119 -8.39 -4.38 -4.90
CA PRO A 119 -8.54 -4.25 -6.35
C PRO A 119 -8.23 -2.82 -6.77
N VAL A 120 -7.41 -2.67 -7.82
CA VAL A 120 -7.14 -1.35 -8.41
C VAL A 120 -7.68 -1.28 -9.84
N ILE A 121 -8.12 -0.09 -10.24
CA ILE A 121 -8.79 0.16 -11.53
C ILE A 121 -7.95 -0.24 -12.75
N THR A 122 -6.62 -0.30 -12.59
CA THR A 122 -5.68 -0.73 -13.63
C THR A 122 -5.65 -2.25 -13.86
N GLY A 123 -6.43 -3.01 -13.09
CA GLY A 123 -6.59 -4.45 -13.27
C GLY A 123 -5.60 -5.29 -12.46
N PHE A 124 -5.24 -4.83 -11.26
CA PHE A 124 -4.47 -5.62 -10.31
C PHE A 124 -5.26 -5.91 -9.04
N ALA A 125 -4.95 -7.04 -8.41
CA ALA A 125 -5.24 -7.34 -7.02
C ALA A 125 -3.92 -7.17 -6.26
N VAL A 126 -3.81 -6.06 -5.54
CA VAL A 126 -2.60 -5.66 -4.82
C VAL A 126 -2.64 -6.25 -3.43
N LEU A 127 -1.71 -7.13 -3.08
CA LEU A 127 -1.51 -7.61 -1.72
C LEU A 127 -0.64 -6.60 -0.95
N PRO A 128 -1.14 -5.98 0.13
CA PRO A 128 -0.30 -5.16 1.00
C PRO A 128 0.42 -6.05 2.03
N VAL A 129 1.74 -6.04 1.97
CA VAL A 129 2.65 -6.75 2.89
C VAL A 129 3.11 -5.75 3.93
N VAL A 130 2.82 -5.97 5.21
CA VAL A 130 3.20 -5.05 6.29
C VAL A 130 4.55 -5.48 6.85
N GLY A 131 5.54 -4.58 6.80
CA GLY A 131 6.90 -4.84 7.28
C GLY A 131 7.35 -3.80 8.28
N MET A 132 8.07 -4.23 9.33
CA MET A 132 8.71 -3.36 10.30
C MET A 132 10.19 -3.16 9.94
N VAL A 133 10.66 -1.93 10.03
CA VAL A 133 12.05 -1.55 9.80
C VAL A 133 12.59 -0.87 11.06
N GLU A 134 13.34 -1.62 11.86
CA GLU A 134 13.77 -1.20 13.21
C GLU A 134 14.92 -0.18 13.19
N SER A 135 15.77 -0.23 12.17
CA SER A 135 16.92 0.68 12.02
C SER A 135 16.81 1.46 10.71
N PRO A 136 17.14 2.77 10.70
CA PRO A 136 17.11 3.56 9.48
C PRO A 136 17.95 2.91 8.36
N PRO A 137 17.34 2.47 7.26
CA PRO A 137 18.08 1.88 6.15
C PRO A 137 18.71 2.98 5.29
N GLN A 138 19.72 2.64 4.50
CA GLN A 138 20.14 3.49 3.39
C GLN A 138 19.14 3.31 2.25
N LEU A 139 18.44 4.37 1.90
CA LEU A 139 17.45 4.38 0.82
C LEU A 139 18.03 5.10 -0.38
N ILE A 140 17.83 4.51 -1.56
CA ILE A 140 18.30 5.05 -2.84
C ILE A 140 17.12 4.99 -3.80
N ALA A 141 16.54 6.15 -4.10
CA ALA A 141 15.46 6.25 -5.06
C ALA A 141 15.96 5.89 -6.47
N HIS A 142 15.26 4.99 -7.15
CA HIS A 142 15.53 4.70 -8.55
C HIS A 142 15.18 5.91 -9.41
N PRO A 143 16.15 6.55 -10.11
CA PRO A 143 15.93 7.86 -10.74
C PRO A 143 14.93 7.83 -11.90
N GLY A 144 14.68 6.65 -12.48
CA GLY A 144 13.68 6.49 -13.53
C GLY A 144 12.24 6.40 -13.01
N GLU A 145 12.05 6.03 -11.74
CA GLU A 145 10.75 5.58 -11.24
C GLU A 145 10.28 6.34 -10.01
N VAL A 146 11.20 6.66 -9.09
CA VAL A 146 10.92 7.34 -7.83
C VAL A 146 11.56 8.72 -7.84
N ALA A 147 10.72 9.76 -7.84
CA ALA A 147 11.17 11.15 -7.70
C ALA A 147 11.54 11.48 -6.25
N GLU A 148 10.85 10.84 -5.30
CA GLU A 148 11.00 11.16 -3.89
C GLU A 148 10.57 10.00 -2.99
N ILE A 149 11.26 9.86 -1.86
CA ILE A 149 10.91 8.97 -0.77
C ILE A 149 10.63 9.84 0.45
N PHE A 150 9.49 9.65 1.09
CA PHE A 150 9.10 10.43 2.26
C PHE A 150 8.31 9.57 3.24
N GLU A 151 8.12 10.08 4.45
CA GLU A 151 7.45 9.37 5.53
C GLU A 151 6.28 10.19 6.07
N VAL A 152 5.22 9.48 6.47
CA VAL A 152 4.06 10.07 7.15
C VAL A 152 3.96 9.49 8.56
N PRO A 153 3.90 10.29 9.62
CA PRO A 153 3.73 9.77 10.97
C PRO A 153 2.47 8.91 11.09
N LEU A 154 2.60 7.72 11.69
CA LEU A 154 1.45 6.85 11.92
C LEU A 154 0.41 7.52 12.82
N SER A 155 0.88 8.34 13.77
CA SER A 155 0.03 9.16 14.64
C SER A 155 -0.83 10.19 13.89
N PHE A 156 -0.38 10.67 12.72
CA PHE A 156 -1.18 11.52 11.83
C PHE A 156 -2.24 10.70 11.11
N LEU A 157 -1.89 9.52 10.58
CA LEU A 157 -2.81 8.64 9.85
C LEU A 157 -3.91 8.03 10.73
N LEU A 158 -3.64 7.86 12.03
CA LEU A 158 -4.58 7.36 13.04
C LEU A 158 -5.69 8.36 13.41
N GLN A 159 -5.53 9.65 13.08
CA GLN A 159 -6.52 10.69 13.37
C GLN A 159 -7.60 10.67 12.28
N PRO A 160 -8.86 10.34 12.61
CA PRO A 160 -9.93 10.25 11.61
C PRO A 160 -10.16 11.54 10.82
N GLU A 161 -9.91 12.70 11.43
CA GLU A 161 -10.05 14.02 10.81
C GLU A 161 -9.05 14.28 9.67
N ASN A 162 -7.94 13.53 9.62
CA ASN A 162 -6.93 13.69 8.58
C ASN A 162 -7.25 12.92 7.29
N GLY A 163 -8.27 12.05 7.32
CA GLY A 163 -8.70 11.27 6.18
C GLY A 163 -10.12 11.66 5.74
N ALA A 164 -10.33 11.76 4.43
CA ALA A 164 -11.61 12.15 3.84
C ALA A 164 -12.13 11.09 2.85
N GLU A 165 -13.41 10.74 2.99
CA GLU A 165 -14.11 9.90 2.01
C GLU A 165 -14.65 10.75 0.86
N HIS A 166 -14.48 10.23 -0.35
CA HIS A 166 -15.02 10.82 -1.57
C HIS A 166 -15.65 9.73 -2.42
N THR A 167 -16.67 10.05 -3.20
CA THR A 167 -17.21 9.10 -4.19
C THR A 167 -16.89 9.59 -5.59
N ARG A 168 -16.24 8.75 -6.39
CA ARG A 168 -16.09 9.00 -7.82
C ARG A 168 -17.16 8.24 -8.58
N TYR A 169 -17.70 8.84 -9.63
CA TYR A 169 -18.75 8.22 -10.44
C TYR A 169 -18.24 7.91 -11.85
N ARG A 170 -18.59 6.74 -12.37
CA ARG A 170 -18.38 6.34 -13.75
C ARG A 170 -19.63 5.64 -14.24
N SER A 171 -20.22 6.15 -15.32
CA SER A 171 -21.47 5.61 -15.89
C SER A 171 -22.60 5.44 -14.85
N GLY A 172 -22.71 6.38 -13.90
CA GLY A 172 -23.71 6.33 -12.82
C GLY A 172 -23.35 5.43 -11.63
N VAL A 173 -22.26 4.66 -11.70
CA VAL A 173 -21.82 3.77 -10.62
C VAL A 173 -20.75 4.44 -9.78
N GLY A 174 -21.01 4.57 -8.48
CA GLY A 174 -20.11 5.20 -7.51
C GLY A 174 -19.03 4.23 -7.01
N LEU A 175 -17.78 4.67 -7.01
CA LEU A 175 -16.66 4.02 -6.34
C LEU A 175 -16.23 4.89 -5.15
N PRO A 176 -16.37 4.40 -3.91
CA PRO A 176 -15.80 5.04 -2.74
C PRO A 176 -14.27 5.13 -2.85
N THR A 177 -13.74 6.29 -2.55
CA THR A 177 -12.32 6.62 -2.54
C THR A 177 -11.97 7.31 -1.23
N TYR A 178 -10.69 7.27 -0.86
CA TYR A 178 -10.19 7.92 0.33
C TYR A 178 -9.02 8.82 -0.02
N GLU A 179 -8.80 9.87 0.76
CA GLU A 179 -7.61 10.69 0.65
C GLU A 179 -7.11 11.22 2.00
N TYR A 180 -5.80 11.43 2.06
CA TYR A 180 -5.11 12.17 3.12
C TYR A 180 -4.31 13.32 2.47
N VAL A 181 -4.18 14.44 3.19
CA VAL A 181 -3.30 15.55 2.79
C VAL A 181 -2.30 15.82 3.90
N TYR A 182 -1.01 15.58 3.64
CA TYR A 182 0.06 15.73 4.60
C TYR A 182 1.19 16.56 4.00
N ASN A 183 1.58 17.68 4.59
CA ASN A 183 2.68 18.55 4.09
C ASN A 183 2.62 18.87 2.58
N GLY A 184 1.41 19.05 2.04
CA GLY A 184 1.19 19.30 0.60
C GLY A 184 1.17 18.04 -0.28
N TYR A 185 1.51 16.87 0.26
CA TYR A 185 1.34 15.58 -0.41
C TYR A 185 -0.12 15.15 -0.35
N ARG A 186 -0.70 14.88 -1.52
CA ARG A 186 -2.04 14.31 -1.64
C ARG A 186 -1.95 12.80 -1.84
N ILE A 187 -2.27 12.05 -0.81
CA ILE A 187 -2.27 10.58 -0.81
C ILE A 187 -3.71 10.15 -1.06
N TRP A 188 -3.99 9.49 -2.19
CA TRP A 188 -5.37 9.19 -2.59
C TRP A 188 -5.50 7.85 -3.31
N GLY A 189 -6.73 7.40 -3.51
CA GLY A 189 -7.01 6.18 -4.26
C GLY A 189 -6.55 4.92 -3.52
N ALA A 190 -5.93 3.99 -4.24
CA ALA A 190 -5.53 2.68 -3.70
C ALA A 190 -4.61 2.80 -2.48
N THR A 191 -3.61 3.69 -2.53
CA THR A 191 -2.67 3.94 -1.43
C THR A 191 -3.41 4.37 -0.16
N ALA A 192 -4.31 5.35 -0.27
CA ALA A 192 -5.09 5.85 0.86
C ALA A 192 -6.08 4.80 1.39
N GLN A 193 -6.68 3.98 0.52
CA GLN A 193 -7.56 2.89 0.93
C GLN A 193 -6.80 1.79 1.69
N ILE A 194 -5.60 1.40 1.21
CA ILE A 194 -4.73 0.45 1.90
C ILE A 194 -4.34 0.98 3.29
N ILE A 195 -3.98 2.27 3.37
CA ILE A 195 -3.71 2.93 4.66
C ILE A 195 -4.95 2.85 5.56
N LYS A 196 -6.13 3.24 5.07
CA LYS A 196 -7.37 3.21 5.85
C LYS A 196 -7.68 1.80 6.37
N THR A 197 -7.51 0.78 5.53
CA THR A 197 -7.68 -0.64 5.92
C THR A 197 -6.68 -1.02 7.01
N PHE A 198 -5.41 -0.66 6.86
CA PHE A 198 -4.38 -0.90 7.88
C PHE A 198 -4.75 -0.24 9.21
N ILE A 199 -5.08 1.06 9.19
CA ILE A 199 -5.46 1.84 10.37
C ILE A 199 -6.68 1.24 11.07
N THR A 200 -7.71 0.88 10.31
CA THR A 200 -8.93 0.26 10.85
C THR A 200 -8.63 -1.08 11.52
N LYS A 201 -7.67 -1.85 10.98
CA LYS A 201 -7.30 -3.17 11.52
C LYS A 201 -6.54 -3.08 12.85
N ILE A 202 -5.75 -2.03 13.05
CA ILE A 202 -4.91 -1.85 14.24
C ILE A 202 -5.52 -0.95 15.32
N SER A 203 -6.62 -0.28 15.02
CA SER A 203 -7.37 0.56 15.98
C SER A 203 -8.25 -0.29 16.89
#